data_AF-A0A7C9DV90-F1
#
_entry.id   AF-A0A7C9DV90-F1
#
_cell.length_a   1.000
_cell.length_b   1.000
_cell.length_c   1.000
_cell.angle_alpha   90.00
_cell.angle_beta   90.00
_cell.angle_gamma   90.00
#
_symmetry.space_group_name_H-M   'P 1'
#
loop_
_entity.id
_entity.type
_entity.pdbx_description
1 polymer ?
#
loop_
_entity_poly.entity_id
_entity_poly.type
_entity_poly.pdbx_seq_one_letter_code
_entity_poly.pdbx_strand_id
1 'polypeptide(L)'
;PSVLWSIRTTPNRSTGYTPFFMVYGAEAVIPTDILHDSPRVQLYTEQEVKEARENDVDLLEEQRELALARSAIYQQNLRRYHSRKVNPRVFREGDLVLRLVQCTEGRHK
;
A
#
# COMPACT_ATOMS: atom_id res chain seq x y z
N PRO A 1 -10.84 10.11 -12.71
CA PRO A 1 -9.74 10.86 -12.03
C PRO A 1 -9.72 10.71 -10.50
N SER A 2 -10.88 10.68 -9.83
CA SER A 2 -11.01 10.60 -8.35
C SER A 2 -10.44 9.31 -7.73
N VAL A 3 -10.69 8.15 -8.35
CA VAL A 3 -10.26 6.85 -7.82
C VAL A 3 -8.74 6.71 -7.75
N LEU A 4 -8.03 7.11 -8.80
CA LEU A 4 -6.56 7.05 -8.82
C LEU A 4 -5.96 7.96 -7.75
N TRP A 5 -6.56 9.13 -7.55
CA TRP A 5 -6.12 10.07 -6.52
C TRP A 5 -6.31 9.47 -5.13
N SER A 6 -7.48 8.91 -4.83
CA SER A 6 -7.73 8.29 -3.52
C SER A 6 -6.76 7.15 -3.22
N ILE A 7 -6.43 6.32 -4.21
CA ILE A 7 -5.44 5.24 -4.05
C ILE A 7 -4.05 5.80 -3.70
N ARG A 8 -3.65 6.92 -4.31
CA ARG A 8 -2.33 7.52 -4.10
C ARG A 8 -2.20 8.25 -2.76
N THR A 9 -3.30 8.78 -2.23
CA THR A 9 -3.29 9.61 -1.00
C THR A 9 -3.90 8.93 0.22
N THR A 10 -4.31 7.66 0.10
CA THR A 10 -4.77 6.85 1.24
C THR A 10 -3.62 5.99 1.77
N PRO A 11 -3.37 5.97 3.09
CA PRO A 11 -2.35 5.10 3.66
C PRO A 11 -2.65 3.63 3.37
N ASN A 12 -1.65 2.90 2.87
CA ASN A 12 -1.80 1.47 2.65
C ASN A 12 -1.71 0.72 3.98
N ARG A 13 -2.65 -0.18 4.27
CA ARG A 13 -2.67 -0.99 5.49
C ARG A 13 -1.38 -1.81 5.70
N SER A 14 -0.69 -2.23 4.64
CA SER A 14 0.52 -3.05 4.77
C SER A 14 1.77 -2.26 5.15
N THR A 15 1.87 -1.00 4.73
CA THR A 15 3.05 -0.15 4.95
C THR A 15 2.80 0.95 5.98
N GLY A 16 1.56 1.42 6.09
CA GLY A 16 1.14 2.55 6.92
C GLY A 16 1.36 3.93 6.28
N TYR A 17 1.88 3.98 5.05
CA TYR A 17 2.19 5.23 4.32
C TYR A 17 1.37 5.33 3.04
N THR A 18 1.17 6.54 2.53
CA THR A 18 0.52 6.75 1.23
C THR A 18 1.49 6.40 0.09
N PRO A 19 1.01 5.87 -1.05
CA PRO A 19 1.86 5.67 -2.21
C PRO A 19 2.52 6.96 -2.73
N PHE A 20 1.84 8.11 -2.61
CA PHE A 20 2.39 9.40 -3.01
C PHE A 20 3.62 9.76 -2.18
N PHE A 21 3.52 9.63 -0.85
CA PHE A 21 4.63 9.85 0.07
C PHE A 21 5.85 8.97 -0.25
N MET A 22 5.64 7.68 -0.53
CA MET A 22 6.75 6.75 -0.82
C MET A 22 7.54 7.11 -2.09
N VAL A 23 6.90 7.76 -3.07
CA VAL A 23 7.53 8.17 -4.34
C VAL A 23 8.18 9.53 -4.20
N TYR A 24 7.45 10.50 -3.65
CA TYR A 24 7.86 11.89 -3.65
C TYR A 24 8.51 12.34 -2.35
N GLY A 25 8.34 11.62 -1.25
CA GLY A 25 8.87 11.98 0.07
C GLY A 25 8.04 12.98 0.86
N ALA A 26 6.92 13.47 0.32
CA ALA A 26 6.02 14.37 1.02
C ALA A 26 4.57 14.01 0.74
N GLU A 27 3.66 14.26 1.67
CA GLU A 27 2.23 13.99 1.48
C GLU A 27 1.61 14.98 0.49
N ALA A 28 0.74 14.48 -0.39
CA ALA A 28 0.04 15.30 -1.37
C ALA A 28 -0.98 16.23 -0.70
N VAL A 29 -1.07 17.47 -1.19
CA VAL A 29 -2.22 18.35 -0.92
C VAL A 29 -3.40 17.83 -1.72
N ILE A 30 -4.47 17.42 -1.04
CA ILE A 30 -5.65 16.87 -1.71
C ILE A 30 -6.61 17.99 -2.13
N PRO A 31 -7.43 17.81 -3.19
CA PRO A 31 -8.36 18.86 -3.65
C PRO A 31 -9.30 19.39 -2.57
N THR A 32 -9.69 18.56 -1.62
CA THR A 32 -10.51 18.97 -0.47
C THR A 32 -9.77 19.90 0.49
N ASP A 33 -8.43 19.77 0.59
CA ASP A 33 -7.63 20.69 1.41
C ASP A 33 -7.67 22.11 0.83
N ILE A 34 -7.65 22.21 -0.50
CA ILE A 34 -7.74 23.50 -1.20
C ILE A 34 -9.16 24.05 -1.09
N LEU A 35 -10.18 23.20 -1.29
CA LEU A 35 -11.58 23.62 -1.25
C LEU A 35 -11.99 24.16 0.14
N HIS A 36 -11.37 23.64 1.20
CA HIS A 36 -11.71 23.98 2.58
C HIS A 36 -10.63 24.81 3.29
N ASP A 37 -9.71 25.39 2.52
CA ASP A 37 -8.59 26.20 3.04
C ASP A 37 -7.92 25.54 4.26
N SER A 38 -7.46 24.30 4.10
CA SER A 38 -6.83 23.57 5.20
C SER A 38 -5.62 24.34 5.75
N PRO A 39 -5.23 24.11 7.01
CA PRO A 39 -4.06 24.79 7.59
C PRO A 39 -2.79 24.65 6.75
N ARG A 40 -2.62 23.52 6.04
CA ARG A 40 -1.48 23.32 5.12
C ARG A 40 -1.49 24.28 3.93
N VAL A 41 -2.66 24.72 3.50
CA VAL A 41 -2.83 25.68 2.39
C VAL A 41 -2.73 27.11 2.93
N GLN A 42 -3.39 27.41 4.04
CA GLN A 42 -3.40 28.76 4.63
C GLN A 42 -2.03 29.20 5.17
N LEU A 43 -1.29 28.28 5.77
CA LEU A 43 0.02 28.55 6.39
C LEU A 43 1.19 28.20 5.44
N TYR A 44 0.92 28.15 4.13
CA TYR A 44 1.98 27.84 3.16
C TYR A 44 2.99 28.99 3.09
N THR A 45 4.22 28.70 3.49
CA THR A 45 5.38 29.58 3.30
C THR A 45 6.43 28.85 2.48
N GLU A 46 6.89 29.46 1.38
CA GLU A 46 7.86 28.82 0.47
C GLU A 46 9.16 28.41 1.18
N GLN A 47 9.62 29.25 2.11
CA GLN A 47 10.86 29.01 2.86
C GLN A 47 10.74 27.83 3.82
N GLU A 48 9.65 27.74 4.59
CA GLU A 48 9.39 26.62 5.53
C GLU A 48 9.18 25.31 4.77
N VAL A 49 8.51 25.35 3.62
CA VAL A 49 8.27 24.16 2.79
C VAL A 49 9.58 23.64 2.19
N LYS A 50 10.51 24.52 1.81
CA LYS A 50 11.81 24.11 1.30
C LYS A 50 12.63 23.39 2.37
N GLU A 51 12.66 23.90 3.60
CA GLU A 51 13.34 23.26 4.72
C GLU A 51 12.70 21.93 5.10
N ALA A 52 11.37 21.89 5.21
CA ALA A 52 10.62 20.65 5.43
C ALA A 52 10.89 19.62 4.32
N ARG A 53 11.02 20.07 3.07
CA ARG A 53 11.31 19.23 1.91
C ARG A 53 12.69 18.59 1.98
N GLU A 54 13.70 19.32 2.43
CA GLU A 54 15.06 18.80 2.61
C GLU A 54 15.06 17.70 3.69
N ASN A 55 14.44 17.98 4.85
CA ASN A 55 14.29 16.99 5.92
C ASN A 55 13.50 15.74 5.48
N ASP A 56 12.43 15.93 4.73
CA ASP A 56 11.60 14.85 4.19
C ASP A 56 12.41 13.93 3.26
N VAL A 57 13.30 14.50 2.44
CA VAL A 57 14.17 13.73 1.54
C VAL A 57 15.20 12.93 2.32
N ASP A 58 15.78 13.51 3.36
CA ASP A 58 16.76 12.83 4.22
C ASP A 58 16.12 11.67 4.99
N LEU A 59 14.91 11.86 5.52
CA LEU A 59 14.18 10.85 6.29
C LEU A 59 13.49 9.78 5.40
N LEU A 60 13.35 10.04 4.10
CA LEU A 60 12.59 9.19 3.18
C LEU A 60 13.09 7.75 3.15
N GLU A 61 14.40 7.56 3.18
CA GLU A 61 14.98 6.23 3.11
C GLU A 61 14.69 5.42 4.38
N GLU A 62 14.83 6.04 5.55
CA GLU A 62 14.46 5.41 6.83
C GLU A 62 12.98 5.00 6.85
N GLN A 63 12.10 5.85 6.32
CA GLN A 63 10.67 5.55 6.23
C GLN A 63 10.38 4.42 5.24
N ARG A 64 11.14 4.32 4.14
CA ARG A 64 11.04 3.21 3.19
C ARG A 64 11.47 1.89 3.82
N GLU A 65 12.54 1.90 4.61
CA GLU A 65 12.98 0.73 5.35
C GLU A 65 11.91 0.28 6.37
N LEU A 66 11.35 1.23 7.13
CA LEU A 66 10.24 0.96 8.06
C LEU A 66 9.01 0.41 7.34
N ALA A 67 8.65 0.97 6.19
CA ALA A 67 7.55 0.50 5.36
C ALA A 67 7.80 -0.93 4.85
N LEU A 68 9.03 -1.24 4.45
CA LEU A 68 9.44 -2.58 4.01
C LEU A 68 9.33 -3.58 5.16
N ALA A 69 9.85 -3.25 6.35
CA ALA A 69 9.73 -4.09 7.54
C ALA A 69 8.26 -4.37 7.91
N ARG A 70 7.41 -3.33 7.92
CA ARG A 70 5.97 -3.47 8.17
C ARG A 70 5.29 -4.35 7.13
N SER A 71 5.62 -4.16 5.84
CA SER A 71 5.06 -4.95 4.76
C SER A 71 5.41 -6.44 4.88
N ALA A 72 6.65 -6.74 5.30
CA ALA A 72 7.11 -8.11 5.53
C ALA A 72 6.34 -8.77 6.68
N ILE A 73 6.16 -8.06 7.81
CA ILE A 73 5.35 -8.53 8.95
C ILE A 73 3.91 -8.76 8.52
N TYR A 74 3.31 -7.80 7.81
CA TYR A 74 1.94 -7.90 7.32
C TYR A 74 1.74 -9.11 6.40
N GLN A 75 2.66 -9.33 5.46
CA GLN A 75 2.63 -10.49 4.56
C GLN A 75 2.84 -11.80 5.31
N GLN A 76 3.73 -11.84 6.30
CA GLN A 76 3.94 -13.04 7.13
C GLN A 76 2.67 -13.39 7.92
N ASN A 77 2.00 -12.39 8.49
CA ASN A 77 0.75 -12.58 9.21
C ASN A 77 -0.38 -13.07 8.30
N LEU A 78 -0.50 -12.49 7.10
CA LEU A 78 -1.44 -12.99 6.08
C LEU A 78 -1.16 -14.44 5.71
N ARG A 79 0.10 -14.79 5.44
CA ARG A 79 0.49 -16.17 5.14
C ARG A 79 0.11 -17.10 6.27
N ARG A 80 0.41 -16.75 7.53
CA ARG A 80 0.03 -17.55 8.71
C ARG A 80 -1.49 -17.72 8.83
N TYR A 81 -2.25 -16.64 8.63
CA TYR A 81 -3.70 -16.65 8.68
C TYR A 81 -4.31 -17.60 7.65
N HIS A 82 -3.86 -17.50 6.39
CA HIS A 82 -4.36 -18.35 5.32
C HIS A 82 -3.91 -19.81 5.47
N SER A 83 -2.64 -20.04 5.83
CA SER A 83 -2.09 -21.39 6.01
C SER A 83 -2.68 -22.13 7.21
N ARG A 84 -3.29 -21.44 8.20
CA ARG A 84 -3.85 -22.06 9.41
C ARG A 84 -4.89 -23.15 9.13
N LYS A 85 -5.60 -23.07 8.00
CA LYS A 85 -6.60 -24.08 7.59
C LYS A 85 -6.14 -24.97 6.43
N VAL A 86 -4.90 -24.78 5.96
CA VAL A 86 -4.34 -25.55 4.86
C VAL A 86 -3.58 -26.73 5.44
N ASN A 87 -4.15 -27.92 5.30
CA ASN A 87 -3.46 -29.15 5.65
C ASN A 87 -2.61 -29.60 4.45
N PRO A 88 -1.29 -29.75 4.59
CA PRO A 88 -0.45 -30.28 3.53
C PRO A 88 -0.88 -31.71 3.22
N ARG A 89 -1.05 -32.02 1.94
CA ARG A 89 -1.40 -33.37 1.46
C ARG A 89 -0.38 -33.80 0.43
N VAL A 90 0.26 -34.93 0.69
CA VAL A 90 1.20 -35.58 -0.24
C VAL A 90 0.41 -36.60 -1.06
N PHE A 91 0.58 -36.58 -2.37
CA PHE A 91 -0.03 -37.54 -3.30
C PHE A 91 1.03 -38.52 -3.81
N ARG A 92 0.62 -39.76 -4.06
CA ARG A 92 1.45 -40.81 -4.64
C ARG A 92 0.89 -41.22 -6.01
N GLU A 93 1.74 -41.84 -6.83
CA GLU A 93 1.28 -42.44 -8.08
C GLU A 93 0.18 -43.48 -7.79
N GLY A 94 -0.94 -43.36 -8.52
CA GLY A 94 -2.14 -44.17 -8.30
C GLY A 94 -3.22 -43.52 -7.42
N ASP A 95 -2.95 -42.40 -6.75
CA ASP A 95 -3.98 -41.67 -5.97
C ASP A 95 -5.03 -41.02 -6.88
N LEU A 96 -6.30 -41.26 -6.60
CA LEU A 96 -7.41 -40.57 -7.27
C LEU A 96 -7.66 -39.21 -6.61
N VAL A 97 -7.64 -38.15 -7.41
CA VAL A 97 -7.89 -36.77 -6.95
C VAL A 97 -8.93 -36.08 -7.81
N LEU A 98 -9.72 -35.19 -7.18
CA LEU A 98 -10.68 -34.36 -7.89
C LEU A 98 -9.97 -33.18 -8.54
N ARG A 99 -10.12 -33.03 -9.85
CA ARG A 99 -9.67 -31.84 -10.58
C ARG A 99 -10.78 -30.79 -10.52
N LEU A 100 -10.44 -29.58 -10.08
CA LEU A 100 -11.33 -28.44 -10.23
C LEU A 100 -11.46 -28.12 -11.73
N VAL A 101 -12.66 -28.34 -12.29
CA VAL A 101 -12.97 -27.97 -13.67
C VAL A 101 -13.13 -26.46 -13.73
N GLN A 102 -12.16 -25.77 -14.32
CA GLN A 102 -12.26 -24.34 -14.57
C GLN A 102 -12.98 -24.13 -15.89
N CYS A 103 -14.30 -23.89 -15.84
CA CYS A 103 -15.05 -23.48 -17.04
C CYS A 103 -14.53 -22.10 -17.48
N THR A 104 -14.08 -22.00 -18.73
CA THR A 104 -13.53 -20.77 -19.30
C THR A 104 -14.60 -19.90 -19.96
N GLU A 105 -15.84 -20.39 -20.07
CA GLU A 105 -16.96 -19.60 -20.57
C GLU A 105 -17.26 -18.43 -19.60
N GLY A 106 -17.04 -17.20 -20.07
CA GLY A 106 -17.41 -15.99 -19.35
C GLY A 106 -16.33 -15.32 -18.47
N ARG A 107 -15.07 -15.77 -18.50
CA ARG A 107 -13.98 -15.16 -17.71
C ARG A 107 -13.51 -13.77 -18.18
N HIS A 108 -14.17 -13.17 -19.16
CA HIS A 108 -13.95 -11.79 -19.60
C HIS A 108 -15.10 -10.89 -19.13
N LYS A 109 -15.15 -10.57 -17.83
CA LYS A 109 -15.82 -9.38 -17.30
C LYS A 109 -15.06 -8.88 -16.09
#